data_AF-A0A7S3NNI2-F1
#
_entry.id   AF-A0A7S3NNI2-F1
#
_cell.length_a   1.000
_cell.length_b   1.000
_cell.length_c   1.000
_cell.angle_alpha   90.00
_cell.angle_beta   90.00
_cell.angle_gamma   90.00
#
_symmetry.space_group_name_H-M   'P 1'
#
loop_
_entity.id
_entity.type
_entity.pdbx_description
1 polymer ?
#
loop_
_entity_poly.entity_id
_entity_poly.type
_entity_poly.pdbx_seq_one_letter_code
_entity_poly.pdbx_strand_id
1 'polypeptide(L)'
;KNKKKRTTYVKIMLIMRTLFALHLLFVGAKGLSIQGRNYHSGRRVFLEKGLTVGALILALPANAETNYKELYRMATFAQKSRRYAPGELRAPADFEQGMDSRFVGRYTDPNHPDGYRTISLSEKQFGNFRQATIKGNDGNGAPDFELPALVFYDQITVDFSAKGGPPNLTGFFSGNAIRWPDGNKWPQVTSS
;
A
#
# COMPACT_ATOMS: atom_id res chain seq x y z
N LYS A 1 -7.10 28.91 -14.44
CA LYS A 1 -8.53 28.77 -14.03
C LYS A 1 -8.85 27.47 -13.25
N ASN A 2 -8.01 26.43 -13.28
CA ASN A 2 -8.32 25.10 -12.68
C ASN A 2 -7.95 24.89 -11.20
N LYS A 3 -7.02 25.66 -10.62
CA LYS A 3 -6.64 25.52 -9.20
C LYS A 3 -7.76 25.93 -8.23
N LYS A 4 -8.46 27.05 -8.49
CA LYS A 4 -9.56 27.54 -7.64
C LYS A 4 -10.74 26.55 -7.58
N LYS A 5 -11.07 25.87 -8.68
CA LYS A 5 -12.16 24.87 -8.72
C LYS A 5 -11.84 23.67 -7.83
N ARG A 6 -10.62 23.11 -7.89
CA ARG A 6 -10.20 22.00 -7.02
C ARG A 6 -10.29 22.35 -5.53
N THR A 7 -9.87 23.54 -5.13
CA THR A 7 -9.95 23.96 -3.72
C THR A 7 -11.39 24.06 -3.22
N THR A 8 -12.31 24.54 -4.05
CA THR A 8 -13.74 24.62 -3.71
C THR A 8 -14.37 23.23 -3.58
N TYR A 9 -14.07 22.30 -4.49
CA TYR A 9 -14.57 20.91 -4.39
C TYR A 9 -14.06 20.19 -3.14
N VAL A 10 -12.78 20.39 -2.77
CA VAL A 10 -12.21 19.80 -1.54
C VAL A 10 -12.89 20.36 -0.28
N LYS A 11 -13.18 21.67 -0.25
CA LYS A 11 -13.90 22.28 0.89
C LYS A 11 -15.35 21.80 0.98
N ILE A 12 -16.08 21.68 -0.14
CA ILE A 12 -17.46 21.17 -0.16
C ILE A 12 -17.50 19.70 0.29
N MET A 13 -16.57 18.87 -0.17
CA MET A 13 -16.49 17.47 0.28
C MET A 13 -16.14 17.34 1.76
N LEU A 14 -15.35 18.26 2.33
CA LEU A 14 -15.03 18.26 3.75
C LEU A 14 -16.25 18.63 4.62
N ILE A 15 -17.05 19.60 4.16
CA ILE A 15 -18.29 20.02 4.83
C ILE A 15 -19.37 18.93 4.75
N MET A 16 -19.52 18.26 3.61
CA MET A 16 -20.48 17.14 3.48
C MET A 16 -20.08 15.94 4.35
N ARG A 17 -18.77 15.73 4.59
CA ARG A 17 -18.25 14.66 5.46
C ARG A 17 -18.51 14.91 6.95
N THR A 18 -18.36 16.15 7.43
CA THR A 18 -18.70 16.49 8.82
C THR A 18 -20.19 16.40 9.06
N LEU A 19 -21.02 16.81 8.09
CA LEU A 19 -22.47 16.69 8.21
C LEU A 19 -22.96 15.24 8.20
N PHE A 20 -22.34 14.35 7.41
CA PHE A 20 -22.69 12.93 7.38
C PHE A 20 -22.28 12.19 8.67
N ALA A 21 -21.08 12.49 9.20
CA ALA A 21 -20.63 11.93 10.49
C ALA A 21 -21.52 12.40 11.66
N LEU A 22 -21.98 13.66 11.64
CA LEU A 22 -22.89 14.18 12.65
C LEU A 22 -24.29 13.55 12.53
N HIS A 23 -24.75 13.23 11.31
CA HIS A 23 -26.02 12.53 11.09
C HIS A 23 -26.01 11.11 11.68
N LEU A 24 -24.90 10.39 11.57
CA LEU A 24 -24.75 9.05 12.16
C LEU A 24 -24.74 9.08 13.70
N LEU A 25 -24.20 10.14 14.31
CA LEU A 25 -24.26 10.34 15.76
C LEU A 25 -25.68 10.66 16.27
N PHE A 26 -26.52 11.30 15.46
CA PHE A 26 -27.90 11.63 15.84
C PHE A 26 -28.91 10.49 15.60
N VAL A 27 -28.68 9.62 14.61
CA VAL A 27 -29.57 8.48 14.33
C VAL A 27 -29.38 7.34 15.34
N GLY A 28 -28.21 7.24 16.00
CA GLY A 28 -27.92 6.21 17.01
C GLY A 28 -28.54 6.41 18.40
N ALA A 29 -29.21 7.54 18.67
CA ALA A 29 -29.70 7.89 20.02
C ALA A 29 -31.20 7.63 20.28
N LYS A 30 -31.94 7.06 19.32
CA LYS A 30 -33.38 6.76 19.49
C LYS A 30 -33.61 5.25 19.57
N GLY A 31 -33.38 4.66 20.73
CA GLY A 31 -33.65 3.23 20.87
C GLY A 31 -33.39 2.58 22.21
N LEU A 32 -33.61 3.25 23.35
CA LEU A 32 -33.73 2.53 24.63
C LEU A 32 -34.80 3.16 25.53
N SER A 33 -35.99 2.60 25.47
CA SER A 33 -36.96 2.64 26.58
C SER A 33 -37.52 1.23 26.74
N ILE A 34 -37.09 0.53 27.79
CA ILE A 34 -37.71 -0.71 28.24
C ILE A 34 -37.89 -0.57 29.75
N GLN A 35 -39.14 -0.34 30.16
CA GLN A 35 -39.61 -0.52 31.54
C GLN A 35 -39.50 -2.00 31.92
N GLY A 36 -38.81 -2.29 33.03
CA GLY A 36 -38.78 -3.63 33.61
C GLY A 36 -39.98 -3.91 34.50
N ARG A 37 -40.50 -5.14 34.46
CA ARG A 37 -41.20 -5.80 35.58
C ARG A 37 -41.05 -7.34 35.52
N ASN A 38 -40.40 -7.85 36.56
CA ASN A 38 -40.62 -9.06 37.38
C ASN A 38 -40.67 -10.50 36.77
N TYR A 39 -39.65 -11.28 37.19
CA TYR A 39 -39.66 -12.61 37.85
C TYR A 39 -40.76 -13.65 37.53
N HIS A 40 -40.36 -14.83 37.01
CA HIS A 40 -40.48 -16.15 37.68
C HIS A 40 -39.81 -17.31 36.91
N SER A 41 -39.26 -18.25 37.69
CA SER A 41 -38.91 -19.66 37.41
C SER A 41 -37.85 -20.04 36.37
N GLY A 42 -36.69 -20.51 36.88
CA GLY A 42 -36.11 -21.83 36.58
C GLY A 42 -35.72 -22.19 35.15
N ARG A 43 -34.51 -21.81 34.71
CA ARG A 43 -33.55 -22.70 34.00
C ARG A 43 -32.22 -21.98 33.79
N ARG A 44 -31.11 -22.70 34.04
CA ARG A 44 -29.75 -22.26 33.69
C ARG A 44 -29.63 -22.09 32.16
N VAL A 45 -29.30 -20.88 31.71
CA VAL A 45 -28.52 -20.64 30.50
C VAL A 45 -27.56 -19.50 30.84
N PHE A 46 -26.28 -19.83 31.06
CA PHE A 46 -25.21 -18.84 31.05
C PHE A 46 -25.06 -18.38 29.60
N LEU A 47 -25.52 -17.17 29.30
CA LEU A 47 -25.25 -16.50 28.04
C LEU A 47 -24.34 -15.31 28.35
N GLU A 48 -23.03 -15.55 28.35
CA GLU A 48 -22.06 -14.45 28.27
C GLU A 48 -22.27 -13.75 26.92
N LYS A 49 -22.94 -12.59 26.92
CA LYS A 49 -22.91 -11.68 25.78
C LYS A 49 -21.69 -10.78 25.94
N GLY A 50 -20.60 -11.28 25.36
CA GLY A 50 -19.36 -10.54 25.13
C GLY A 50 -19.61 -9.25 24.37
N LEU A 51 -18.87 -8.25 24.82
CA LEU A 51 -18.74 -6.91 24.30
C LEU A 51 -18.11 -6.93 22.90
N THR A 52 -18.90 -6.86 21.82
CA THR A 52 -18.38 -6.57 20.48
C THR A 52 -18.36 -5.07 20.24
N VAL A 53 -17.33 -4.40 20.76
CA VAL A 53 -16.93 -3.09 20.23
C VAL A 53 -16.29 -3.36 18.87
N GLY A 54 -17.13 -3.29 17.83
CA GLY A 54 -16.66 -3.21 16.45
C GLY A 54 -15.85 -1.94 16.29
N ALA A 55 -14.53 -2.05 16.43
CA ALA A 55 -13.58 -1.04 15.99
C ALA A 55 -13.65 -0.97 14.46
N LEU A 56 -14.61 -0.20 13.95
CA LEU A 56 -14.61 0.26 12.56
C LEU A 56 -13.48 1.28 12.43
N ILE A 57 -12.24 0.80 12.25
CA ILE A 57 -11.12 1.63 11.84
C ILE A 57 -11.44 2.07 10.41
N LEU A 58 -12.04 3.25 10.28
CA LEU A 58 -12.03 4.00 9.02
C LEU A 58 -10.58 4.38 8.76
N ALA A 59 -9.82 3.49 8.13
CA ALA A 59 -8.51 3.79 7.60
C ALA A 59 -8.68 4.85 6.51
N LEU A 60 -8.56 6.12 6.90
CA LEU A 60 -8.32 7.20 5.96
C LEU A 60 -7.06 6.80 5.17
N PRO A 61 -7.06 6.90 3.82
CA PRO A 61 -5.84 6.65 3.09
C PRO A 61 -4.80 7.64 3.62
N ALA A 62 -3.73 7.11 4.20
CA ALA A 62 -2.53 7.89 4.45
C ALA A 62 -2.28 8.66 3.16
N ASN A 63 -2.27 9.99 3.25
CA ASN A 63 -1.92 10.84 2.12
C ASN A 63 -0.69 10.24 1.45
N ALA A 64 -0.79 9.90 0.16
CA ALA A 64 0.25 9.15 -0.55
C ALA A 64 1.66 9.74 -0.33
N GLU A 65 1.77 11.04 -0.07
CA GLU A 65 3.01 11.72 0.29
C GLU A 65 3.64 11.31 1.64
N THR A 66 2.89 10.99 2.70
CA THR A 66 3.50 10.50 3.97
C THR A 66 4.07 9.10 3.82
N ASN A 67 3.42 8.25 3.01
CA ASN A 67 3.91 6.89 2.76
C ASN A 67 5.30 6.93 2.09
N TYR A 68 5.47 7.74 1.04
CA TYR A 68 6.78 7.83 0.36
C TYR A 68 7.92 8.36 1.22
N LYS A 69 7.65 9.21 2.23
CA LYS A 69 8.70 9.70 3.14
C LYS A 69 9.30 8.55 3.97
N GLU A 70 8.44 7.68 4.48
CA GLU A 70 8.87 6.53 5.26
C GLU A 70 9.53 5.48 4.37
N LEU A 71 8.93 5.17 3.22
CA LEU A 71 9.52 4.28 2.22
C LEU A 71 10.91 4.76 1.78
N TYR A 72 11.10 6.08 1.58
CA TYR A 72 12.40 6.68 1.26
C TYR A 72 13.43 6.49 2.37
N ARG A 73 13.03 6.67 3.63
CA ARG A 73 13.90 6.44 4.80
C ARG A 73 14.39 4.99 4.83
N MET A 74 13.48 4.04 4.60
CA MET A 74 13.79 2.62 4.62
C MET A 74 14.62 2.19 3.40
N ALA A 75 14.30 2.70 2.21
CA ALA A 75 15.07 2.46 0.99
C ALA A 75 16.51 3.01 1.11
N THR A 76 16.69 4.18 1.73
CA THR A 76 18.02 4.75 2.01
C THR A 76 18.82 3.87 2.96
N PHE A 77 18.17 3.31 3.99
CA PHE A 77 18.83 2.37 4.91
C PHE A 77 19.26 1.09 4.20
N ALA A 78 18.37 0.49 3.40
CA ALA A 78 18.66 -0.69 2.60
C ALA A 78 19.84 -0.44 1.64
N GLN A 79 19.84 0.69 0.93
CA GLN A 79 20.95 1.10 0.06
C GLN A 79 22.28 1.16 0.83
N LYS A 80 22.31 1.81 1.99
CA LYS A 80 23.55 1.96 2.80
C LYS A 80 24.05 0.63 3.37
N SER A 81 23.15 -0.30 3.67
CA SER A 81 23.51 -1.61 4.20
C SER A 81 24.16 -2.52 3.14
N ARG A 82 23.91 -2.24 1.86
CA ARG A 82 24.52 -3.00 0.76
C ARG A 82 25.97 -2.60 0.57
N ARG A 83 26.85 -3.61 0.53
CA ARG A 83 28.26 -3.43 0.19
C ARG A 83 28.41 -3.40 -1.33
N TYR A 84 28.38 -2.21 -1.90
CA TYR A 84 28.84 -1.96 -3.26
C TYR A 84 30.37 -1.92 -3.30
N ALA A 85 30.97 -2.38 -4.40
CA ALA A 85 32.41 -2.19 -4.57
C ALA A 85 32.74 -0.68 -4.61
N PRO A 86 33.92 -0.26 -4.11
CA PRO A 86 34.36 1.12 -4.26
C PRO A 86 34.26 1.58 -5.72
N GLY A 87 33.48 2.63 -5.97
CA GLY A 87 33.23 3.16 -7.33
C GLY A 87 31.91 2.72 -7.99
N GLU A 88 31.24 1.68 -7.48
CA GLU A 88 29.98 1.14 -8.02
C GLU A 88 28.74 1.91 -7.55
N LEU A 89 28.89 2.79 -6.54
CA LEU A 89 27.80 3.60 -5.97
C LEU A 89 27.31 4.75 -6.88
N ARG A 90 28.00 5.03 -7.99
CA ARG A 90 27.50 6.01 -8.95
C ARG A 90 26.38 5.33 -9.73
N ALA A 91 25.17 5.87 -9.62
CA ALA A 91 24.12 5.55 -10.58
C ALA A 91 24.73 5.71 -11.99
N PRO A 92 24.65 4.70 -12.87
CA PRO A 92 25.14 4.89 -14.23
C PRO A 92 24.36 6.05 -14.87
N ALA A 93 25.02 6.78 -15.78
CA ALA A 93 24.49 8.04 -16.30
C ALA A 93 23.12 7.89 -16.99
N ASP A 94 22.80 6.69 -17.47
CA ASP A 94 21.51 6.28 -18.02
C ASP A 94 20.39 6.20 -16.94
N PHE A 95 20.71 5.74 -15.73
CA PHE A 95 19.80 5.78 -14.58
C PHE A 95 19.47 7.23 -14.18
N GLU A 96 20.46 8.12 -14.23
CA GLU A 96 20.25 9.55 -13.98
C GLU A 96 19.42 10.24 -15.07
N GLN A 97 19.46 9.73 -16.30
CA GLN A 97 18.64 10.24 -17.42
C GLN A 97 17.17 9.81 -17.35
N GLY A 98 16.79 8.94 -16.39
CA GLY A 98 15.42 8.85 -15.90
C GLY A 98 14.36 8.29 -16.86
N MET A 99 14.78 7.63 -17.96
CA MET A 99 13.87 7.13 -19.00
C MET A 99 13.81 5.60 -19.09
N ASP A 100 14.78 4.86 -18.55
CA ASP A 100 14.77 3.40 -18.59
C ASP A 100 15.20 2.79 -17.24
N SER A 101 14.50 1.74 -16.85
CA SER A 101 14.89 0.89 -15.72
C SER A 101 14.57 -0.53 -16.08
N ARG A 102 15.54 -1.42 -15.85
CA ARG A 102 15.37 -2.88 -15.96
C ARG A 102 14.17 -3.42 -15.20
N PHE A 103 13.70 -2.70 -14.17
CA PHE A 103 12.49 -3.07 -13.43
C PHE A 103 11.18 -2.83 -14.18
N VAL A 104 11.12 -1.95 -15.18
CA VAL A 104 9.88 -1.67 -15.91
C VAL A 104 9.46 -2.90 -16.71
N GLY A 105 8.19 -3.29 -16.55
CA GLY A 105 7.63 -4.41 -17.30
C GLY A 105 6.63 -5.24 -16.49
N ARG A 106 6.21 -6.34 -17.10
CA ARG A 106 5.31 -7.32 -16.48
C ARG A 106 6.11 -8.48 -15.92
N TYR A 107 5.68 -9.02 -14.79
CA TYR A 107 6.29 -10.13 -14.09
C TYR A 107 5.23 -11.13 -13.65
N THR A 108 5.65 -12.38 -13.54
CA THR A 108 4.89 -13.41 -12.82
C THR A 108 5.40 -13.52 -11.38
N ASP A 109 4.53 -13.91 -10.47
CA ASP A 109 4.86 -14.19 -9.08
C ASP A 109 4.54 -15.67 -8.84
N PRO A 110 5.53 -16.56 -8.66
CA PRO A 110 5.29 -17.99 -8.45
C PRO A 110 4.36 -18.31 -7.27
N ASN A 111 4.28 -17.44 -6.26
CA ASN A 111 3.34 -17.59 -5.15
C ASN A 111 1.90 -17.24 -5.55
N HIS A 112 1.70 -16.61 -6.70
CA HIS A 112 0.41 -16.25 -7.30
C HIS A 112 0.41 -16.62 -8.80
N PRO A 113 0.31 -17.92 -9.15
CA PRO A 113 0.50 -18.41 -10.52
C PRO A 113 -0.42 -17.78 -11.57
N ASP A 114 -1.67 -17.48 -11.18
CA ASP A 114 -2.67 -16.84 -12.05
C ASP A 114 -2.67 -15.31 -11.95
N GLY A 115 -1.75 -14.76 -11.15
CA GLY A 115 -1.60 -13.34 -10.88
C GLY A 115 -0.60 -12.64 -11.78
N TYR A 116 -0.50 -11.33 -11.62
CA TYR A 116 0.54 -10.55 -12.30
C TYR A 116 1.07 -9.40 -11.47
N ARG A 117 2.24 -8.90 -11.87
CA ARG A 117 2.84 -7.66 -11.38
C ARG A 117 3.27 -6.83 -12.58
N THR A 118 2.89 -5.57 -12.65
CA THR A 118 3.32 -4.62 -13.68
C THR A 118 3.99 -3.46 -12.97
N ILE A 119 5.26 -3.24 -13.26
CA ILE A 119 6.06 -2.17 -12.66
C ILE A 119 6.19 -1.03 -13.68
N SER A 120 5.88 0.18 -13.24
CA SER A 120 6.03 1.41 -14.01
C SER A 120 6.77 2.46 -13.20
N LEU A 121 7.61 3.27 -13.86
CA LEU A 121 8.23 4.45 -13.26
C LEU A 121 7.33 5.69 -13.41
N SER A 122 7.52 6.65 -12.51
CA SER A 122 6.99 8.02 -12.66
C SER A 122 8.13 9.02 -12.80
N GLU A 123 7.82 10.25 -13.20
CA GLU A 123 8.80 11.34 -13.27
C GLU A 123 9.30 11.84 -11.90
N LYS A 124 8.71 11.38 -10.80
CA LYS A 124 9.05 11.84 -9.46
C LYS A 124 10.29 11.12 -8.92
N GLN A 125 11.17 11.89 -8.28
CA GLN A 125 12.36 11.39 -7.59
C GLN A 125 12.32 11.74 -6.11
N PHE A 126 13.02 10.93 -5.32
CA PHE A 126 13.26 11.14 -3.89
C PHE A 126 14.75 10.92 -3.64
N GLY A 127 15.52 12.00 -3.54
CA GLY A 127 16.98 11.89 -3.55
C GLY A 127 17.48 11.20 -4.83
N ASN A 128 18.27 10.14 -4.66
CA ASN A 128 18.77 9.27 -5.73
C ASN A 128 17.78 8.17 -6.15
N PHE A 129 16.59 8.09 -5.56
CA PHE A 129 15.59 7.08 -5.88
C PHE A 129 14.58 7.60 -6.90
N ARG A 130 14.18 6.72 -7.83
CA ARG A 130 13.07 6.94 -8.75
C ARG A 130 11.79 6.35 -8.17
N GLN A 131 10.70 7.10 -8.19
CA GLN A 131 9.41 6.57 -7.79
C GLN A 131 8.90 5.58 -8.84
N ALA A 132 8.47 4.42 -8.35
CA ALA A 132 7.84 3.37 -9.12
C ALA A 132 6.50 2.98 -8.48
N THR A 133 5.66 2.34 -9.29
CA THR A 133 4.38 1.78 -8.89
C THR A 133 4.30 0.34 -9.37
N ILE A 134 3.80 -0.56 -8.53
CA ILE A 134 3.49 -1.94 -8.91
C ILE A 134 1.98 -2.12 -8.91
N LYS A 135 1.40 -2.36 -10.09
CA LYS A 135 0.01 -2.80 -10.23
C LYS A 135 -0.04 -4.31 -10.35
N GLY A 136 -0.95 -4.97 -9.67
CA GLY A 136 -1.05 -6.42 -9.74
C GLY A 136 -2.36 -6.97 -9.26
N ASN A 137 -2.54 -8.27 -9.43
CA ASN A 137 -3.60 -9.06 -8.83
C ASN A 137 -3.05 -10.42 -8.39
N ASP A 138 -3.73 -11.10 -7.48
CA ASP A 138 -3.27 -12.40 -6.95
C ASP A 138 -3.83 -13.61 -7.69
N GLY A 139 -4.43 -13.37 -8.86
CA GLY A 139 -5.12 -14.38 -9.64
C GLY A 139 -6.48 -14.76 -9.04
N ASN A 140 -7.15 -15.74 -9.64
CA ASN A 140 -8.36 -16.37 -9.07
C ASN A 140 -9.48 -15.39 -8.64
N GLY A 141 -9.67 -14.31 -9.40
CA GLY A 141 -10.69 -13.30 -9.11
C GLY A 141 -10.35 -12.34 -7.96
N ALA A 142 -9.13 -12.38 -7.44
CA ALA A 142 -8.65 -11.43 -6.45
C ALA A 142 -8.67 -9.99 -7.01
N PRO A 143 -8.97 -8.99 -6.17
CA PRO A 143 -9.00 -7.59 -6.60
C PRO A 143 -7.61 -7.11 -7.02
N ASP A 144 -7.60 -6.14 -7.93
CA ASP A 144 -6.40 -5.41 -8.28
C ASP A 144 -5.88 -4.59 -7.09
N PHE A 145 -4.56 -4.50 -6.99
CA PHE A 145 -3.87 -3.68 -6.00
C PHE A 145 -2.80 -2.80 -6.66
N GLU A 146 -2.41 -1.76 -5.95
CA GLU A 146 -1.31 -0.86 -6.31
C GLU A 146 -0.37 -0.69 -5.12
N LEU A 147 0.93 -0.92 -5.33
CA LEU A 147 1.97 -0.80 -4.30
C LEU A 147 2.94 0.32 -4.65
N PRO A 148 3.29 1.21 -3.70
CA PRO A 148 4.31 2.21 -3.91
C PRO A 148 5.71 1.58 -3.82
N ALA A 149 6.61 2.06 -4.67
CA ALA A 149 7.98 1.55 -4.73
C ALA A 149 9.00 2.66 -5.01
N LEU A 150 10.24 2.41 -4.60
CA LEU A 150 11.40 3.24 -4.91
C LEU A 150 12.48 2.38 -5.53
N VAL A 151 12.97 2.80 -6.70
CA VAL A 151 14.03 2.12 -7.44
C VAL A 151 15.33 2.89 -7.26
N PHE A 152 16.42 2.16 -7.00
CA PHE A 152 17.79 2.67 -7.04
C PHE A 152 18.68 1.62 -7.69
N TYR A 153 19.19 1.94 -8.89
CA TYR A 153 20.02 1.03 -9.69
C TYR A 153 19.32 -0.31 -9.94
N ASP A 154 19.86 -1.40 -9.42
CA ASP A 154 19.35 -2.77 -9.46
C ASP A 154 18.55 -3.16 -8.21
N GLN A 155 18.18 -2.19 -7.36
CA GLN A 155 17.33 -2.38 -6.19
C GLN A 155 15.94 -1.77 -6.41
N ILE A 156 14.93 -2.45 -5.89
CA ILE A 156 13.57 -1.92 -5.73
C ILE A 156 13.12 -2.16 -4.30
N THR A 157 12.69 -1.10 -3.61
CA THR A 157 12.08 -1.21 -2.27
C THR A 157 10.59 -0.94 -2.40
N VAL A 158 9.77 -1.87 -1.93
CA VAL A 158 8.32 -1.87 -2.11
C VAL A 158 7.63 -1.93 -0.76
N ASP A 159 6.55 -1.16 -0.63
CA ASP A 159 5.62 -1.24 0.48
C ASP A 159 4.51 -2.26 0.18
N PHE A 160 4.55 -3.42 0.84
CA PHE A 160 3.52 -4.46 0.73
C PHE A 160 2.43 -4.35 1.82
N SER A 161 2.41 -3.29 2.64
CA SER A 161 1.48 -3.15 3.76
C SER A 161 0.01 -3.19 3.34
N ALA A 162 -0.32 -2.69 2.14
CA ALA A 162 -1.66 -2.79 1.57
C ALA A 162 -2.15 -4.23 1.37
N LYS A 163 -1.22 -5.20 1.36
CA LYS A 163 -1.49 -6.64 1.28
C LYS A 163 -1.21 -7.38 2.59
N GLY A 164 -0.97 -6.66 3.69
CA GLY A 164 -0.56 -7.22 4.97
C GLY A 164 0.91 -7.65 5.04
N GLY A 165 1.71 -7.31 4.03
CA GLY A 165 3.15 -7.59 3.99
C GLY A 165 4.01 -6.49 4.62
N PRO A 166 5.34 -6.65 4.60
CA PRO A 166 6.27 -5.67 5.15
C PRO A 166 6.27 -4.36 4.32
N PRO A 167 6.45 -3.19 4.96
CA PRO A 167 6.37 -1.89 4.29
C PRO A 167 7.63 -1.51 3.49
N ASN A 168 8.62 -2.39 3.44
CA ASN A 168 9.96 -2.06 2.95
C ASN A 168 10.73 -3.27 2.41
N LEU A 169 10.05 -4.17 1.71
CA LEU A 169 10.73 -5.32 1.14
C LEU A 169 11.62 -4.85 -0.02
N THR A 170 12.92 -5.07 0.09
CA THR A 170 13.89 -4.73 -0.95
C THR A 170 14.22 -5.95 -1.80
N GLY A 171 13.91 -5.87 -3.09
CA GLY A 171 14.26 -6.86 -4.09
C GLY A 171 15.41 -6.39 -5.00
N PHE A 172 16.09 -7.35 -5.63
CA PHE A 172 17.24 -7.10 -6.50
C PHE A 172 17.02 -7.66 -7.89
N PHE A 173 17.31 -6.86 -8.92
CA PHE A 173 17.24 -7.32 -10.29
C PHE A 173 18.45 -8.21 -10.62
N SER A 174 18.19 -9.41 -11.13
CA SER A 174 19.22 -10.40 -11.45
C SER A 174 18.81 -11.18 -12.71
N GLY A 175 19.59 -11.04 -13.78
CA GLY A 175 19.27 -11.64 -15.08
C GLY A 175 18.03 -11.00 -15.69
N ASN A 176 16.89 -11.70 -15.61
CA ASN A 176 15.58 -11.26 -16.09
C ASN A 176 14.50 -11.31 -14.98
N ALA A 177 14.90 -11.29 -13.72
CA ALA A 177 14.00 -11.48 -12.59
C ALA A 177 14.32 -10.55 -11.41
N ILE A 178 13.31 -10.29 -10.59
CA ILE A 178 13.48 -9.67 -9.27
C ILE A 178 13.60 -10.78 -8.24
N ARG A 179 14.68 -10.79 -7.48
CA ARG A 179 14.89 -11.72 -6.36
C ARG A 179 14.54 -11.04 -5.06
N TRP A 180 13.75 -11.73 -4.24
CA TRP A 180 13.31 -11.24 -2.95
C TRP A 180 14.04 -11.96 -1.80
N PRO A 181 14.15 -11.34 -0.61
CA PRO A 181 14.84 -11.93 0.53
C PRO A 181 14.20 -13.21 1.08
N ASP A 182 12.91 -13.42 0.81
CA ASP A 182 12.14 -14.62 1.19
C ASP A 182 12.38 -15.81 0.25
N GLY A 183 13.25 -15.66 -0.76
CA GLY A 183 13.52 -16.68 -1.76
C GLY A 183 12.56 -16.64 -2.95
N ASN A 184 11.51 -15.81 -2.92
CA ASN A 184 10.63 -15.62 -4.06
C ASN A 184 11.39 -14.94 -5.21
N LYS A 185 10.98 -15.25 -6.45
CA LYS A 185 11.58 -14.71 -7.66
C LYS A 185 10.48 -14.34 -8.62
N TRP A 186 10.46 -13.09 -9.05
CA TRP A 186 9.51 -12.62 -10.04
C TRP A 186 10.21 -12.55 -11.40
N PRO A 187 10.06 -13.54 -12.28
CA PRO A 187 10.62 -13.46 -13.62
C PRO A 187 9.79 -12.51 -14.48
N GLN A 188 10.49 -11.69 -15.25
CA GLN A 188 9.90 -10.77 -16.20
C GLN A 188 9.28 -11.57 -17.35
N VAL A 189 8.05 -11.23 -17.70
CA VAL A 189 7.38 -11.76 -18.89
C VAL A 189 8.06 -11.13 -20.10
N THR A 190 8.87 -11.91 -20.80
CA THR A 190 9.48 -11.49 -22.06
C THR A 190 8.43 -11.68 -23.15
N SER A 191 8.08 -10.62 -23.88
CA SER A 191 7.29 -10.75 -25.09
C SER A 191 8.13 -11.51 -26.12
N SER A 192 7.79 -12.77 -26.37
CA SER A 192 8.33 -13.58 -27.47
C SER A 192 7.75 -13.14 -28.81
#